data_AF-A0A640WBV4-F1
#
_entry.id   AF-A0A640WBV4-F1
#
_cell.length_a   1.000
_cell.length_b   1.000
_cell.length_c   1.000
_cell.angle_alpha   90.00
_cell.angle_beta   90.00
_cell.angle_gamma   90.00
#
_symmetry.space_group_name_H-M   'P 1'
#
loop_
_entity.id
_entity.type
_entity.pdbx_description
1 polymer ?
#
loop_
_entity_poly.entity_id
_entity_poly.type
_entity_poly.pdbx_seq_one_letter_code
_entity_poly.pdbx_strand_id
1 'polypeptide(L)'
;VAGRSTPTNGAFSVADPRFDQSARWHDGQAYGVRQWESPTGAITGQQSPGQGAFAVADPRHHGPAKHSNVYRIVPWGSASRCIIGAHGSGQCVADPRPGMQRERGDSYLTAGHYGVVPWDRPSGAVSAAAGHDNGRWSVADPRPLEGEYLPKPLDKVVAIIRSLDGTWHRPFTTLELAAIQGFIEPEEFLLLSGMSDSAWRERIGNAVPPPAAKAIADVMAQTLLLAWSGETFVLGSTPIWVRNLAMGMSVDAPSTSVIAGGES
;
A
#
# COMPACT_ATOMS: atom_id res chain seq x y z
N VAL A 1 6.71 10.66 4.69
CA VAL A 1 7.67 11.76 4.93
C VAL A 1 6.99 12.78 5.82
N ALA A 2 7.51 13.06 7.02
CA ALA A 2 6.91 14.08 7.88
C ALA A 2 7.13 15.46 7.24
N GLY A 3 6.06 16.25 7.09
CA GLY A 3 6.11 17.56 6.42
C GLY A 3 6.92 18.63 7.17
N ARG A 4 7.44 18.32 8.38
CA ARG A 4 8.25 19.21 9.20
C ARG A 4 9.13 18.44 10.18
N SER A 5 10.45 18.61 10.08
CA SER A 5 11.46 17.91 10.89
C SER A 5 12.09 18.85 11.93
N THR A 6 11.29 19.32 12.88
CA THR A 6 11.75 20.13 14.02
C THR A 6 11.81 19.29 15.29
N PRO A 7 12.57 19.69 16.33
CA PRO A 7 12.62 18.98 17.63
C PRO A 7 11.25 18.74 18.28
N THR A 8 10.26 19.52 17.88
CA THR A 8 8.87 19.45 18.35
C THR A 8 7.98 18.43 17.60
N ASN A 9 8.49 17.72 16.58
CA ASN A 9 7.70 16.77 15.77
C ASN A 9 8.38 15.38 15.61
N GLY A 10 9.31 15.03 16.49
CA GLY A 10 10.03 13.75 16.50
C GLY A 10 11.38 13.86 17.21
N ALA A 11 12.08 12.73 17.39
CA ALA A 11 13.41 12.68 17.98
C ALA A 11 14.50 13.11 16.97
N PHE A 12 14.43 14.35 16.49
CA PHE A 12 15.35 14.90 15.48
C PHE A 12 16.54 15.65 16.08
N SER A 13 16.56 15.87 17.39
CA SER A 13 17.73 16.41 18.09
C SER A 13 18.65 15.26 18.50
N VAL A 14 19.56 14.89 17.61
CA VAL A 14 20.71 14.04 17.93
C VAL A 14 21.87 14.98 18.21
N ALA A 15 22.52 14.86 19.37
CA ALA A 15 23.81 15.51 19.59
C ALA A 15 24.78 14.94 18.54
N ASP A 16 25.18 15.76 17.56
CA ASP A 16 26.05 15.32 16.48
C ASP A 16 27.42 14.95 17.07
N PRO A 17 27.81 13.66 17.11
CA PRO A 17 29.11 13.25 17.64
C PRO A 17 30.27 13.63 16.70
N ARG A 18 29.97 14.22 15.52
CA ARG A 18 30.93 14.49 14.45
C ARG A 18 31.26 15.97 14.27
N PHE A 19 30.87 16.85 15.20
CA PHE A 19 31.36 18.23 15.16
C PHE A 19 32.85 18.25 15.52
N ASP A 20 33.70 18.19 14.50
CA ASP A 20 35.16 18.29 14.66
C ASP A 20 35.51 19.77 14.85
N GLN A 21 35.82 20.14 16.09
CA GLN A 21 35.99 21.51 16.52
C GLN A 21 37.19 22.12 15.77
N SER A 22 36.96 23.12 14.91
CA SER A 22 38.04 23.71 14.14
C SER A 22 39.07 24.34 15.09
N ALA A 23 40.31 23.85 15.11
CA ALA A 23 41.39 24.36 15.96
C ALA A 23 41.76 25.84 15.68
N ARG A 24 41.22 26.44 14.61
CA ARG A 24 41.49 27.83 14.21
C ARG A 24 40.40 28.82 14.65
N TRP A 25 39.24 28.37 15.10
CA TRP A 25 38.09 29.25 15.42
C TRP A 25 37.37 28.76 16.69
N HIS A 26 37.16 29.68 17.65
CA HIS A 26 36.45 29.40 18.91
C HIS A 26 34.92 29.30 18.78
N ASP A 27 34.39 29.27 17.55
CA ASP A 27 32.95 29.26 17.22
C ASP A 27 32.25 27.92 17.43
N GLY A 28 32.95 26.90 17.95
CA GLY A 28 32.35 25.63 18.32
C GLY A 28 31.40 25.68 19.53
N GLN A 29 31.03 26.87 20.02
CA GLN A 29 30.09 27.03 21.12
C GLN A 29 28.66 27.30 20.68
N ALA A 30 28.38 27.56 19.40
CA ALA A 30 27.00 27.69 18.94
C ALA A 30 26.25 26.38 19.24
N TYR A 31 25.13 26.51 19.95
CA TYR A 31 24.30 25.42 20.48
C TYR A 31 24.97 24.53 21.53
N GLY A 32 26.04 25.01 22.17
CA GLY A 32 26.73 24.26 23.22
C GLY A 32 25.83 23.98 24.43
N VAL A 33 25.83 22.73 24.88
CA VAL A 33 25.12 22.30 26.10
C VAL A 33 26.16 21.93 27.16
N ARG A 34 26.11 22.60 28.32
CA ARG A 34 27.02 22.36 29.46
C ARG A 34 26.47 21.28 30.37
N GLN A 35 27.36 20.56 31.07
CA GLN A 35 26.93 19.69 32.16
C GLN A 35 26.41 20.53 33.33
N TRP A 36 25.48 19.96 34.09
CA TRP A 36 24.82 20.61 35.22
C TRP A 36 25.77 21.25 36.22
N GLU A 37 26.80 20.51 36.60
CA GLU A 37 27.79 20.91 37.61
C GLU A 37 28.97 21.70 37.01
N SER A 38 28.99 21.92 35.69
CA SER A 38 30.11 22.63 35.06
C SER A 38 29.97 24.14 35.19
N PRO A 39 31.05 24.87 35.50
CA PRO A 39 31.03 26.32 35.55
C PRO A 39 30.64 26.92 34.19
N THR A 40 29.96 28.07 34.19
CA THR A 40 29.65 28.81 32.97
C THR A 40 30.84 29.68 32.50
N GLY A 41 30.88 30.02 31.22
CA GLY A 41 31.91 30.89 30.64
C GLY A 41 31.52 32.37 30.79
N ALA A 42 32.31 33.26 30.17
CA ALA A 42 31.97 34.68 30.13
C ALA A 42 30.59 34.89 29.48
N ILE A 43 29.68 35.56 30.20
CA ILE A 43 28.33 35.85 29.73
C ILE A 43 28.38 37.09 28.82
N THR A 44 27.96 36.94 27.57
CA THR A 44 27.91 38.03 26.59
C THR A 44 26.53 38.71 26.60
N GLY A 45 26.42 39.90 25.98
CA GLY A 45 25.17 40.67 25.94
C GLY A 45 24.04 40.02 25.10
N GLN A 46 24.37 39.08 24.21
CA GLN A 46 23.40 38.33 23.40
C GLN A 46 23.57 36.83 23.68
N GLN A 47 22.53 36.20 24.22
CA GLN A 47 22.62 34.86 24.84
C GLN A 47 21.71 33.84 24.15
N SER A 48 21.45 34.00 22.85
CA SER A 48 20.65 33.01 22.11
C SER A 48 21.45 31.72 21.88
N PRO A 49 20.79 30.55 21.73
CA PRO A 49 21.48 29.26 21.59
C PRO A 49 22.51 29.23 20.47
N GLY A 50 22.28 29.93 19.36
CA GLY A 50 23.23 30.03 18.24
C GLY A 50 24.46 30.90 18.50
N GLN A 51 24.64 31.45 19.71
CA GLN A 51 25.70 32.43 20.04
C GLN A 51 26.65 31.93 21.13
N GLY A 52 26.46 30.72 21.65
CA GLY A 52 27.34 30.16 22.66
C GLY A 52 26.73 29.02 23.47
N ALA A 53 27.54 28.48 24.37
CA ALA A 53 27.19 27.34 25.21
C ALA A 53 26.39 27.79 26.44
N PHE A 54 25.18 28.31 26.20
CA PHE A 54 24.29 28.86 27.23
C PHE A 54 23.20 27.87 27.70
N ALA A 55 23.09 26.70 27.06
CA ALA A 55 22.18 25.64 27.49
C ALA A 55 22.86 24.73 28.52
N VAL A 56 22.09 24.18 29.47
CA VAL A 56 22.57 23.21 30.46
C VAL A 56 21.81 21.90 30.28
N ALA A 57 22.53 20.78 30.29
CA ALA A 57 21.98 19.44 30.35
C ALA A 57 21.38 19.23 31.75
N ASP A 58 20.11 19.59 31.92
CA ASP A 58 19.38 19.45 33.19
C ASP A 58 19.16 17.96 33.51
N PRO A 59 19.87 17.39 34.52
CA PRO A 59 19.75 15.99 34.86
C PRO A 59 18.51 15.76 35.73
N ARG A 60 17.89 16.82 36.26
CA ARG A 60 16.78 16.75 37.22
C ARG A 60 15.46 16.32 36.58
N HIS A 61 15.48 15.85 35.33
CA HIS A 61 14.37 15.12 34.74
C HIS A 61 14.30 13.68 35.30
N HIS A 62 14.17 13.56 36.62
CA HIS A 62 14.02 12.30 37.37
C HIS A 62 12.56 12.01 37.78
N GLY A 63 11.60 12.83 37.35
CA GLY A 63 10.17 12.59 37.59
C GLY A 63 9.63 11.45 36.71
N PRO A 64 8.53 10.78 37.09
CA PRO A 64 7.87 9.81 36.22
C PRO A 64 7.60 10.46 34.86
N ALA A 65 7.76 9.70 33.77
CA ALA A 65 7.70 10.19 32.39
C ALA A 65 6.58 11.23 32.22
N LYS A 66 6.94 12.51 32.18
CA LYS A 66 6.02 13.66 32.17
C LYS A 66 5.12 13.70 30.92
N HIS A 67 5.34 12.76 30.00
CA HIS A 67 4.70 12.64 28.69
C HIS A 67 4.32 11.19 28.34
N SER A 68 4.00 10.34 29.33
CA SER A 68 3.65 8.92 29.11
C SER A 68 2.41 8.67 28.24
N ASN A 69 1.61 9.71 27.98
CA ASN A 69 0.40 9.66 27.16
C ASN A 69 0.56 10.32 25.77
N VAL A 70 1.62 11.08 25.51
CA VAL A 70 1.76 11.82 24.25
C VAL A 70 1.99 10.82 23.12
N TYR A 71 1.16 10.89 22.08
CA TYR A 71 1.12 9.94 20.96
C TYR A 71 0.77 8.49 21.33
N ARG A 72 0.31 8.25 22.57
CA ARG A 72 -0.15 6.92 22.97
C ARG A 72 -1.56 6.66 22.45
N ILE A 73 -1.76 5.50 21.84
CA ILE A 73 -3.09 4.95 21.56
C ILE A 73 -3.52 4.10 22.77
N VAL A 74 -4.61 4.50 23.44
CA VAL A 74 -5.19 3.83 24.61
C VAL A 74 -6.20 2.78 24.14
N PRO A 75 -6.15 1.52 24.62
CA PRO A 75 -7.17 0.53 24.29
C PRO A 75 -8.57 0.97 24.73
N TRP A 76 -9.59 0.69 23.92
CA TRP A 76 -10.97 1.14 24.15
C TRP A 76 -11.53 0.91 25.56
N GLY A 77 -11.27 -0.28 26.14
CA GLY A 77 -11.75 -0.62 27.48
C GLY A 77 -10.84 -0.18 28.63
N SER A 78 -9.72 0.50 28.35
CA SER A 78 -8.76 0.92 29.37
C SER A 78 -9.10 2.28 29.96
N ALA A 79 -8.74 2.49 31.23
CA ALA A 79 -8.82 3.80 31.86
C ALA A 79 -7.96 4.84 31.12
N SER A 80 -8.46 6.07 31.08
CA SER A 80 -7.71 7.21 30.54
C SER A 80 -6.42 7.42 31.35
N ARG A 81 -5.37 7.91 30.66
CA ARG A 81 -4.11 8.28 31.31
C ARG A 81 -4.18 9.71 31.82
N CYS A 82 -3.28 10.03 32.76
CA CYS A 82 -3.17 11.36 33.35
C CYS A 82 -3.13 12.44 32.26
N ILE A 83 -4.00 13.45 32.39
CA ILE A 83 -3.99 14.63 31.53
C ILE A 83 -2.79 15.48 31.94
N ILE A 84 -1.93 15.78 30.99
CA ILE A 84 -0.75 16.61 31.19
C ILE A 84 -0.86 17.86 30.32
N GLY A 85 -0.23 18.96 30.73
CA GLY A 85 -0.25 20.23 30.00
C GLY A 85 0.59 20.28 28.71
N ALA A 86 0.92 19.13 28.12
CA ALA A 86 1.75 19.05 26.91
C ALA A 86 0.88 19.04 25.65
N HIS A 87 1.28 19.82 24.63
CA HIS A 87 0.60 19.87 23.34
C HIS A 87 1.13 18.77 22.39
N GLY A 88 0.30 17.76 22.18
CA GLY A 88 0.46 16.61 21.28
C GLY A 88 -0.66 15.65 21.64
N SER A 89 -1.37 15.08 20.66
CA SER A 89 -2.64 14.33 20.83
C SER A 89 -2.64 13.40 22.06
N GLY A 90 -3.13 13.92 23.19
CA GLY A 90 -2.84 13.35 24.51
C GLY A 90 -3.73 12.19 24.93
N GLN A 91 -4.71 11.81 24.10
CA GLN A 91 -5.69 10.77 24.39
C GLN A 91 -6.28 10.18 23.09
N CYS A 92 -5.45 9.55 22.25
CA CYS A 92 -5.97 8.75 21.14
C CYS A 92 -6.52 7.43 21.69
N VAL A 93 -7.74 7.05 21.32
CA VAL A 93 -8.33 5.76 21.72
C VAL A 93 -8.35 4.83 20.50
N ALA A 94 -7.92 3.58 20.68
CA ALA A 94 -8.12 2.52 19.70
C ALA A 94 -9.59 2.11 19.70
N ASP A 95 -10.47 2.91 19.09
CA ASP A 95 -11.90 2.60 19.00
C ASP A 95 -12.13 1.42 18.05
N PRO A 96 -12.59 0.25 18.55
CA PRO A 96 -12.87 -0.93 17.73
C PRO A 96 -14.23 -0.82 17.05
N ARG A 97 -14.96 0.28 17.24
CA ARG A 97 -16.29 0.50 16.66
C ARG A 97 -16.11 1.40 15.44
N PRO A 98 -15.94 0.83 14.23
CA PRO A 98 -15.86 1.63 13.02
C PRO A 98 -17.17 2.36 12.67
N GLY A 99 -18.27 2.14 13.42
CA GLY A 99 -19.61 2.60 13.01
C GLY A 99 -20.15 1.88 11.77
N MET A 100 -19.51 0.78 11.37
CA MET A 100 -19.77 0.01 10.15
C MET A 100 -20.54 -1.30 10.41
N GLN A 101 -21.23 -1.44 11.55
CA GLN A 101 -22.17 -2.55 11.78
C GLN A 101 -23.52 -2.19 11.14
N ARG A 102 -23.83 -2.80 10.00
CA ARG A 102 -25.02 -2.48 9.19
C ARG A 102 -25.71 -3.74 8.67
N GLU A 103 -27.01 -3.67 8.46
CA GLU A 103 -27.88 -4.80 8.12
C GLU A 103 -28.49 -4.65 6.71
N ARG A 104 -28.93 -5.78 6.14
CA ARG A 104 -29.48 -5.87 4.78
C ARG A 104 -30.67 -4.91 4.62
N GLY A 105 -30.45 -3.78 3.94
CA GLY A 105 -31.45 -2.71 3.78
C GLY A 105 -30.87 -1.31 3.99
N ASP A 106 -29.73 -1.19 4.67
CA ASP A 106 -29.02 0.09 4.80
C ASP A 106 -28.45 0.54 3.46
N SER A 107 -28.47 1.86 3.19
CA SER A 107 -27.96 2.48 1.95
C SER A 107 -26.49 2.17 1.66
N TYR A 108 -25.78 1.55 2.60
CA TYR A 108 -24.35 1.25 2.53
C TYR A 108 -24.01 -0.03 3.32
N LEU A 109 -24.51 -1.16 2.81
CA LEU A 109 -24.56 -2.44 3.52
C LEU A 109 -23.20 -3.05 3.90
N THR A 110 -22.12 -2.81 3.16
CA THR A 110 -20.91 -3.66 3.28
C THR A 110 -19.68 -2.97 3.83
N ALA A 111 -19.69 -1.65 4.01
CA ALA A 111 -18.44 -0.88 4.17
C ALA A 111 -17.37 -1.28 3.13
N GLY A 112 -17.79 -1.85 1.99
CA GLY A 112 -16.92 -2.52 1.04
C GLY A 112 -16.00 -1.58 0.26
N HIS A 113 -16.07 -0.30 0.60
CA HIS A 113 -15.27 0.79 0.08
C HIS A 113 -13.83 0.78 0.60
N TYR A 114 -13.60 0.20 1.78
CA TYR A 114 -12.27 -0.13 2.31
C TYR A 114 -11.99 -1.63 2.18
N GLY A 115 -12.55 -2.27 1.15
CA GLY A 115 -12.53 -3.72 1.04
C GLY A 115 -11.14 -4.25 0.70
N VAL A 116 -10.77 -5.34 1.37
CA VAL A 116 -9.55 -6.10 1.08
C VAL A 116 -9.96 -7.42 0.43
N VAL A 117 -9.40 -7.70 -0.74
CA VAL A 117 -9.60 -8.94 -1.49
C VAL A 117 -8.61 -9.99 -0.97
N PRO A 118 -9.06 -11.19 -0.57
CA PRO A 118 -8.15 -12.28 -0.23
C PRO A 118 -7.29 -12.68 -1.43
N TRP A 119 -6.05 -13.11 -1.18
CA TRP A 119 -5.07 -13.43 -2.23
C TRP A 119 -5.56 -14.47 -3.25
N ASP A 120 -6.33 -15.45 -2.80
CA ASP A 120 -6.84 -16.58 -3.58
C ASP A 120 -8.19 -16.29 -4.26
N ARG A 121 -8.71 -15.06 -4.16
CA ARG A 121 -10.03 -14.70 -4.68
C ARG A 121 -9.93 -13.80 -5.91
N PRO A 122 -10.88 -13.94 -6.86
CA PRO A 122 -10.96 -13.03 -7.98
C PRO A 122 -11.29 -11.62 -7.49
N SER A 123 -10.71 -10.62 -8.16
CA SER A 123 -11.12 -9.23 -7.98
C SER A 123 -12.46 -8.96 -8.66
N GLY A 124 -13.07 -7.83 -8.32
CA GLY A 124 -14.16 -7.27 -9.13
C GLY A 124 -13.66 -6.69 -10.46
N ALA A 125 -14.59 -6.15 -11.25
CA ALA A 125 -14.28 -5.46 -12.51
C ALA A 125 -13.43 -4.21 -12.24
N VAL A 126 -12.19 -4.18 -12.75
CA VAL A 126 -11.22 -3.11 -12.54
C VAL A 126 -11.80 -1.75 -12.94
N SER A 127 -11.81 -0.80 -12.00
CA SER A 127 -12.36 0.53 -12.23
C SER A 127 -11.26 1.55 -12.52
N ALA A 128 -11.52 2.48 -13.44
CA ALA A 128 -10.66 3.62 -13.71
C ALA A 128 -10.47 4.55 -12.51
N ALA A 129 -11.46 4.56 -11.60
CA ALA A 129 -11.44 5.37 -10.38
C ALA A 129 -11.03 4.56 -9.14
N ALA A 130 -10.44 3.37 -9.29
CA ALA A 130 -10.10 2.49 -8.18
C ALA A 130 -9.21 3.16 -7.12
N GLY A 131 -9.80 3.41 -5.95
CA GLY A 131 -9.19 4.04 -4.78
C GLY A 131 -9.42 3.22 -3.50
N HIS A 132 -8.57 3.44 -2.50
CA HIS A 132 -8.58 2.67 -1.25
C HIS A 132 -9.86 2.84 -0.40
N ASP A 133 -10.66 3.86 -0.70
CA ASP A 133 -11.88 4.29 0.00
C ASP A 133 -13.14 4.21 -0.89
N ASN A 134 -13.04 3.58 -2.06
CA ASN A 134 -14.17 3.49 -2.99
C ASN A 134 -14.42 2.09 -3.59
N GLY A 135 -13.86 1.05 -2.99
CA GLY A 135 -14.19 -0.32 -3.35
C GLY A 135 -13.25 -1.34 -2.73
N ARG A 136 -13.25 -2.55 -3.31
CA ARG A 136 -12.36 -3.63 -2.90
C ARG A 136 -11.03 -3.55 -3.63
N TRP A 137 -10.35 -2.41 -3.48
CA TRP A 137 -9.14 -2.06 -4.25
C TRP A 137 -7.84 -2.30 -3.49
N SER A 138 -7.92 -3.07 -2.40
CA SER A 138 -6.77 -3.60 -1.67
C SER A 138 -6.73 -5.12 -1.73
N VAL A 139 -5.55 -5.70 -1.59
CA VAL A 139 -5.29 -7.14 -1.55
C VAL A 139 -4.62 -7.53 -0.24
N ALA A 140 -4.99 -8.70 0.29
CA ALA A 140 -4.38 -9.33 1.45
C ALA A 140 -3.12 -10.10 1.01
N ASP A 141 -1.99 -9.41 0.91
CA ASP A 141 -0.72 -9.98 0.44
C ASP A 141 -0.11 -10.91 1.49
N PRO A 142 -0.02 -12.22 1.23
CA PRO A 142 0.43 -13.20 2.22
C PRO A 142 1.96 -13.36 2.23
N ARG A 143 2.67 -12.71 1.30
CA ARG A 143 4.10 -12.91 1.13
C ARG A 143 4.83 -12.51 2.42
N PRO A 144 5.79 -13.34 2.88
CA PRO A 144 6.53 -13.03 4.09
C PRO A 144 7.26 -11.70 3.89
N LEU A 145 7.16 -10.82 4.87
CA LEU A 145 8.03 -9.66 4.95
C LEU A 145 9.43 -10.21 5.21
N GLU A 146 10.31 -10.14 4.22
CA GLU A 146 11.70 -10.57 4.41
C GLU A 146 12.36 -9.71 5.49
N GLY A 147 12.93 -10.37 6.50
CA GLY A 147 13.69 -9.75 7.57
C GLY A 147 13.15 -10.07 8.97
N GLU A 148 13.54 -11.23 9.52
CA GLU A 148 13.42 -11.52 10.97
C GLU A 148 14.50 -10.79 11.80
N TYR A 149 14.86 -9.57 11.41
CA TYR A 149 15.84 -8.77 12.12
C TYR A 149 15.19 -7.45 12.48
N LEU A 150 15.23 -7.12 13.78
CA LEU A 150 15.00 -5.74 14.19
C LEU A 150 16.00 -4.88 13.42
N PRO A 151 15.54 -3.90 12.63
CA PRO A 151 16.43 -3.03 11.89
C PRO A 151 17.37 -2.32 12.85
N LYS A 152 18.62 -2.12 12.42
CA LYS A 152 19.58 -1.34 13.21
C LYS A 152 19.05 0.10 13.34
N PRO A 153 19.45 0.84 14.38
CA PRO A 153 18.94 2.20 14.61
C PRO A 153 19.08 3.19 13.45
N LEU A 154 19.98 2.92 12.50
CA LEU A 154 20.25 3.77 11.34
C LEU A 154 19.70 3.20 10.02
N ASP A 155 19.08 2.02 10.05
CA ASP A 155 18.51 1.40 8.85
C ASP A 155 17.27 2.18 8.42
N LYS A 156 17.25 2.58 7.14
CA LYS A 156 16.07 3.16 6.52
C LYS A 156 15.08 2.03 6.26
N VAL A 157 14.07 1.91 7.11
CA VAL A 157 13.00 0.92 6.94
C VAL A 157 11.71 1.55 6.45
N VAL A 158 10.95 0.76 5.70
CA VAL A 158 9.54 1.01 5.46
C VAL A 158 8.77 0.15 6.48
N ALA A 159 8.17 0.79 7.47
CA ALA A 159 7.33 0.10 8.44
C ALA A 159 6.01 -0.32 7.78
N ILE A 160 5.65 -1.59 7.91
CA ILE A 160 4.41 -2.15 7.40
C ILE A 160 3.57 -2.63 8.58
N ILE A 161 2.28 -2.26 8.59
CA ILE A 161 1.33 -2.80 9.56
C ILE A 161 0.87 -4.16 9.04
N ARG A 162 1.20 -5.21 9.79
CA ARG A 162 0.67 -6.55 9.54
C ARG A 162 -0.72 -6.68 10.15
N SER A 163 -1.67 -7.13 9.34
CA SER A 163 -3.03 -7.42 9.81
C SER A 163 -3.04 -8.62 10.75
N LEU A 164 -4.12 -8.76 11.54
CA LEU A 164 -4.31 -9.88 12.46
C LEU A 164 -4.44 -11.24 11.74
N ASP A 165 -4.83 -11.23 10.46
CA ASP A 165 -4.85 -12.42 9.60
C ASP A 165 -3.45 -12.82 9.09
N GLY A 166 -2.40 -12.12 9.52
CA GLY A 166 -1.03 -12.42 9.17
C GLY A 166 -0.62 -11.93 7.77
N THR A 167 -1.47 -11.18 7.07
CA THR A 167 -1.17 -10.64 5.74
C THR A 167 -0.87 -9.13 5.78
N TRP A 168 -0.35 -8.59 4.69
CA TRP A 168 -0.25 -7.16 4.47
C TRP A 168 -1.42 -6.68 3.60
N HIS A 169 -2.33 -5.90 4.18
CA HIS A 169 -3.43 -5.27 3.44
C HIS A 169 -2.90 -4.02 2.72
N ARG A 170 -2.79 -4.08 1.40
CA ARG A 170 -2.27 -2.97 0.58
C ARG A 170 -3.13 -2.71 -0.65
N PRO A 171 -3.15 -1.48 -1.20
CA PRO A 171 -3.76 -1.22 -2.49
C PRO A 171 -3.16 -2.09 -3.60
N PHE A 172 -3.98 -2.43 -4.60
CA PHE A 172 -3.47 -2.99 -5.85
C PHE A 172 -2.54 -1.99 -6.56
N THR A 173 -1.38 -2.47 -6.96
CA THR A 173 -0.45 -1.74 -7.81
C THR A 173 -1.01 -1.62 -9.23
N THR A 174 -0.50 -0.65 -9.98
CA THR A 174 -0.90 -0.43 -11.38
C THR A 174 -0.57 -1.63 -12.27
N LEU A 175 0.55 -2.31 -12.01
CA LEU A 175 0.93 -3.55 -12.70
C LEU A 175 -0.06 -4.68 -12.42
N GLU A 176 -0.45 -4.88 -11.16
CA GLU A 176 -1.44 -5.91 -10.80
C GLU A 176 -2.80 -5.64 -11.46
N LEU A 177 -3.25 -4.39 -11.50
CA LEU A 177 -4.50 -4.05 -12.19
C LEU A 177 -4.41 -4.31 -13.69
N ALA A 178 -3.25 -4.04 -14.32
CA ALA A 178 -3.02 -4.34 -15.73
C ALA A 178 -3.02 -5.86 -15.99
N ALA A 179 -2.38 -6.64 -15.10
CA ALA A 179 -2.35 -8.10 -15.18
C ALA A 179 -3.76 -8.70 -15.00
N ILE A 180 -4.55 -8.20 -14.04
CA ILE A 180 -5.95 -8.61 -13.84
C ILE A 180 -6.79 -8.34 -15.10
N GLN A 181 -6.53 -7.23 -15.80
CA GLN A 181 -7.18 -6.93 -17.08
C GLN A 181 -6.64 -7.75 -18.25
N GLY A 182 -5.59 -8.54 -18.08
CA GLY A 182 -4.98 -9.36 -19.13
C GLY A 182 -4.12 -8.56 -20.12
N PHE A 183 -3.53 -7.44 -19.69
CA PHE A 183 -2.60 -6.66 -20.52
C PHE A 183 -1.16 -7.18 -20.54
N ILE A 184 -0.82 -8.07 -19.60
CA ILE A 184 0.54 -8.52 -19.38
C ILE A 184 0.52 -9.93 -18.78
N GLU A 185 1.41 -10.79 -19.25
CA GLU A 185 1.72 -12.07 -18.62
C GLU A 185 2.87 -11.93 -17.60
N PRO A 186 2.98 -12.81 -16.58
CA PRO A 186 3.94 -12.65 -15.48
C PRO A 186 5.41 -12.49 -15.90
N GLU A 187 5.80 -13.00 -17.06
CA GLU A 187 7.18 -12.97 -17.59
C GLU A 187 7.47 -11.76 -18.51
N GLU A 188 6.48 -10.91 -18.76
CA GLU A 188 6.60 -9.79 -19.69
C GLU A 188 6.93 -8.47 -19.00
N PHE A 189 7.32 -7.47 -19.80
CA PHE A 189 7.52 -6.09 -19.33
C PHE A 189 6.42 -5.19 -19.87
N LEU A 190 5.74 -4.48 -18.97
CA LEU A 190 4.71 -3.51 -19.34
C LEU A 190 5.30 -2.10 -19.40
N LEU A 191 5.27 -1.49 -20.58
CA LEU A 191 5.68 -0.12 -20.78
C LEU A 191 4.46 0.75 -21.10
N LEU A 192 4.16 1.70 -20.21
CA LEU A 192 3.02 2.60 -20.35
C LEU A 192 3.49 4.00 -20.76
N SER A 193 2.78 4.61 -21.70
CA SER A 193 3.10 5.95 -22.19
C SER A 193 2.74 7.04 -21.16
N GLY A 194 3.69 7.96 -20.91
CA GLY A 194 3.55 9.09 -19.98
C GLY A 194 4.34 8.90 -18.69
N MET A 195 4.01 9.69 -17.66
CA MET A 195 4.63 9.59 -16.32
C MET A 195 3.60 9.65 -15.18
N SER A 196 2.30 9.66 -15.50
CA SER A 196 1.23 9.81 -14.52
C SER A 196 0.60 8.44 -14.22
N ASP A 197 0.85 7.94 -13.01
CA ASP A 197 0.25 6.70 -12.52
C ASP A 197 -1.28 6.75 -12.50
N SER A 198 -1.86 7.90 -12.13
CA SER A 198 -3.32 8.10 -12.18
C SER A 198 -3.86 7.95 -13.60
N ALA A 199 -3.17 8.52 -14.60
CA ALA A 199 -3.60 8.41 -15.99
C ALA A 199 -3.45 6.99 -16.54
N TRP A 200 -2.42 6.26 -16.08
CA TRP A 200 -2.25 4.84 -16.42
C TRP A 200 -3.38 4.00 -15.85
N ARG A 201 -3.71 4.16 -14.57
CA ARG A 201 -4.80 3.44 -13.90
C ARG A 201 -6.15 3.74 -14.53
N GLU A 202 -6.40 5.00 -14.90
CA GLU A 202 -7.62 5.38 -15.61
C GLU A 202 -7.75 4.65 -16.95
N ARG A 203 -6.69 4.62 -17.76
CA ARG A 203 -6.68 3.89 -19.05
C ARG A 203 -6.88 2.40 -18.87
N ILE A 204 -6.19 1.79 -17.89
CA ILE A 204 -6.33 0.35 -17.59
C ILE A 204 -7.76 0.01 -17.19
N GLY A 205 -8.37 0.82 -16.31
CA GLY A 205 -9.74 0.59 -15.87
C GLY A 205 -10.82 0.89 -16.91
N ASN A 206 -10.56 1.84 -17.83
CA ASN A 206 -11.49 2.15 -18.93
C ASN A 206 -11.37 1.17 -20.12
N ALA A 207 -10.28 0.43 -20.23
CA ALA A 207 -10.02 -0.43 -21.36
C ALA A 207 -10.83 -1.74 -21.30
N VAL A 208 -11.12 -2.28 -22.49
CA VAL A 208 -11.66 -3.63 -22.63
C VAL A 208 -10.52 -4.63 -22.39
N PRO A 209 -10.70 -5.66 -21.54
CA PRO A 209 -9.69 -6.70 -21.34
C PRO A 209 -9.26 -7.31 -22.68
N PRO A 210 -7.96 -7.38 -23.02
CA PRO A 210 -7.50 -7.97 -24.27
C PRO A 210 -8.00 -9.38 -24.55
N PRO A 211 -8.10 -10.30 -23.56
CA PRO A 211 -8.70 -11.62 -23.80
C PRO A 211 -10.17 -11.54 -24.27
N ALA A 212 -10.94 -10.61 -23.70
CA ALA A 212 -12.33 -10.39 -24.12
C ALA A 212 -12.41 -9.75 -25.51
N ALA A 213 -11.55 -8.76 -25.79
CA ALA A 213 -11.47 -8.13 -27.10
C ALA A 213 -11.10 -9.14 -28.20
N LYS A 214 -10.17 -10.05 -27.93
CA LYS A 214 -9.80 -11.14 -28.84
C LYS A 214 -10.97 -12.09 -29.10
N ALA A 215 -11.67 -12.53 -28.07
CA ALA A 215 -12.83 -13.42 -28.23
C ALA A 215 -13.93 -12.78 -29.10
N ILE A 216 -14.18 -11.47 -28.93
CA ILE A 216 -15.09 -10.71 -29.79
C ILE A 216 -14.58 -10.67 -31.23
N ALA A 217 -13.29 -10.38 -31.42
CA ALA A 217 -12.67 -10.30 -32.73
C ALA A 217 -12.67 -11.65 -33.47
N ASP A 218 -12.47 -12.76 -32.78
CA ASP A 218 -12.50 -14.11 -33.36
C ASP A 218 -13.90 -14.42 -33.94
N VAL A 219 -14.97 -14.06 -33.23
CA VAL A 219 -16.35 -14.21 -33.72
C VAL A 219 -16.60 -13.30 -34.94
N MET A 220 -16.11 -12.06 -34.89
CA MET A 220 -16.20 -11.14 -36.04
C MET A 220 -15.45 -11.71 -37.26
N ALA A 221 -14.23 -12.21 -37.07
CA ALA A 221 -13.41 -12.79 -38.13
C ALA A 221 -14.07 -14.04 -38.74
N GLN A 222 -14.59 -14.94 -37.92
CA GLN A 222 -15.33 -16.12 -38.39
C GLN A 222 -16.54 -15.70 -39.23
N THR A 223 -17.30 -14.70 -38.78
CA THR A 223 -18.46 -14.18 -39.51
C THR A 223 -18.07 -13.61 -40.87
N LEU A 224 -16.98 -12.84 -40.94
CA LEU A 224 -16.48 -12.27 -42.20
C LEU A 224 -16.01 -13.37 -43.17
N LEU A 225 -15.28 -14.37 -42.67
CA LEU A 225 -14.80 -15.49 -43.50
C LEU A 225 -15.96 -16.31 -44.07
N LEU A 226 -16.99 -16.58 -43.25
CA LEU A 226 -18.20 -17.27 -43.71
C LEU A 226 -18.92 -16.48 -44.80
N ALA A 227 -19.13 -15.18 -44.57
CA ALA A 227 -19.75 -14.31 -45.58
C ALA A 227 -18.96 -14.29 -46.89
N TRP A 228 -17.62 -14.26 -46.84
CA TRP A 228 -16.76 -14.33 -48.03
C TRP A 228 -16.83 -15.68 -48.75
N SER A 229 -17.07 -16.77 -48.04
CA SER A 229 -17.29 -18.10 -48.64
C SER A 229 -18.70 -18.28 -49.23
N GLY A 230 -19.57 -17.28 -49.14
CA GLY A 230 -20.95 -17.33 -49.63
C GLY A 230 -21.96 -17.92 -48.64
N GLU A 231 -21.51 -18.25 -47.42
CA GLU A 231 -22.38 -18.74 -46.35
C GLU A 231 -23.20 -17.58 -45.76
N THR A 232 -24.53 -17.77 -45.67
CA THR A 232 -25.46 -16.71 -45.22
C THR A 232 -25.93 -16.90 -43.79
N PHE A 233 -25.90 -18.13 -43.27
CA PHE A 233 -26.16 -18.42 -41.86
C PHE A 233 -25.42 -19.71 -41.46
N VAL A 234 -25.00 -19.79 -40.21
CA VAL A 234 -24.39 -21.01 -39.65
C VAL A 234 -25.04 -21.33 -38.31
N LEU A 235 -25.46 -22.58 -38.16
CA LEU A 235 -25.91 -23.12 -36.88
C LEU A 235 -24.71 -23.80 -36.22
N GLY A 236 -24.32 -23.32 -35.04
CA GLY A 236 -23.22 -23.88 -34.28
C GLY A 236 -23.63 -24.13 -32.84
N SER A 237 -23.09 -25.19 -32.24
CA SER A 237 -23.21 -25.49 -30.81
C SER A 237 -22.12 -24.81 -29.98
N THR A 238 -21.50 -23.75 -30.51
CA THR A 238 -20.41 -23.03 -29.84
C THR A 238 -20.92 -22.53 -28.48
N PRO A 239 -20.26 -22.87 -27.37
CA PRO A 239 -20.65 -22.38 -26.06
C PRO A 239 -20.69 -20.85 -26.03
N ILE A 240 -21.60 -20.28 -25.24
CA ILE A 240 -21.63 -18.83 -25.01
C ILE A 240 -20.25 -18.39 -24.52
N TRP A 241 -19.60 -17.51 -25.27
CA TRP A 241 -18.22 -17.05 -25.06
C TRP A 241 -18.01 -16.25 -23.76
N VAL A 242 -19.10 -15.92 -23.06
CA VAL A 242 -19.09 -15.35 -21.70
C VAL A 242 -19.51 -16.43 -20.69
N ARG A 243 -18.75 -17.53 -20.60
CA ARG A 243 -18.89 -18.51 -19.51
C ARG A 243 -17.56 -18.70 -18.81
N ASN A 244 -17.59 -18.70 -17.47
CA ASN A 244 -16.50 -19.23 -16.66
C ASN A 244 -16.43 -20.75 -16.90
N LEU A 245 -15.70 -21.17 -17.93
CA LEU A 245 -15.38 -22.57 -18.15
C LEU A 245 -14.16 -22.90 -17.30
N ALA A 246 -14.39 -23.48 -16.13
CA ALA A 246 -13.37 -24.29 -15.46
C ALA A 246 -13.11 -25.52 -16.34
N MET A 247 -12.20 -25.39 -17.31
CA MET A 247 -11.83 -26.50 -18.19
C MET A 247 -10.86 -27.42 -17.46
N GLY A 248 -11.37 -28.50 -16.90
CA GLY A 248 -10.63 -29.74 -16.71
C GLY A 248 -11.14 -30.77 -17.69
N MET A 249 -10.50 -30.92 -18.86
CA MET A 249 -10.77 -32.05 -19.77
C MET A 249 -9.48 -32.53 -20.43
N SER A 250 -9.08 -33.76 -20.09
CA SER A 250 -8.25 -34.61 -20.94
C SER A 250 -9.06 -34.96 -22.19
N VAL A 251 -8.50 -34.73 -23.37
CA VAL A 251 -9.14 -35.14 -24.63
C VAL A 251 -8.72 -36.58 -24.93
N ASP A 252 -9.69 -37.49 -24.90
CA ASP A 252 -9.58 -38.78 -25.57
C ASP A 252 -10.02 -38.59 -27.03
N ALA A 253 -9.14 -38.93 -27.97
CA ALA A 253 -9.40 -38.75 -29.41
C ALA A 253 -10.24 -39.92 -29.95
N PRO A 254 -11.26 -39.68 -30.81
CA PRO A 254 -12.02 -40.78 -31.40
C PRO A 254 -11.22 -41.47 -32.51
N SER A 255 -11.07 -42.79 -32.41
CA SER A 255 -10.49 -43.64 -33.44
C SER A 255 -11.38 -43.65 -34.70
N THR A 256 -10.84 -43.19 -35.82
CA THR A 256 -11.52 -43.22 -37.13
C THR A 256 -11.47 -44.64 -37.70
N SER A 257 -12.58 -45.35 -37.75
CA SER A 257 -12.70 -46.60 -38.52
C SER A 257 -13.04 -46.26 -39.98
N VAL A 258 -12.09 -46.50 -40.88
CA VAL A 258 -12.30 -46.42 -42.33
C VAL A 258 -13.17 -47.59 -42.77
N ILE A 259 -14.34 -47.29 -43.33
CA ILE A 259 -15.16 -48.26 -44.07
C ILE A 259 -14.49 -48.47 -45.43
N ALA A 260 -13.86 -49.64 -45.62
CA ALA A 260 -13.46 -50.09 -46.95
C ALA A 260 -14.64 -50.80 -47.61
N GLY A 261 -15.19 -50.18 -48.66
CA GLY A 261 -16.01 -50.88 -49.64
C GLY A 261 -15.14 -51.75 -50.53
N GLY A 262 -15.62 -52.96 -50.82
CA GLY A 262 -15.05 -53.88 -51.80
C GLY A 262 -16.17 -54.76 -52.34
N GLU A 263 -16.37 -54.69 -53.65
CA GLU A 263 -17.40 -55.37 -54.45
C GLU A 263 -17.11 -56.86 -54.71
N SER A 264 -18.15 -57.51 -55.24
CA SER A 264 -18.33 -58.88 -55.79
C SER A 264 -18.46 -60.05 -54.81
#